data_AF-A0A3N5FEI5-F1
#
_entry.id   AF-A0A3N5FEI5-F1
#
_cell.length_a   1.000
_cell.length_b   1.000
_cell.length_c   1.000
_cell.angle_alpha   90.00
_cell.angle_beta   90.00
_cell.angle_gamma   90.00
#
_symmetry.space_group_name_H-M   'P 1'
#
loop_
_entity.id
_entity.type
_entity.pdbx_description
1 polymer ?
#
loop_
_entity_poly.entity_id
_entity_poly.type
_entity_poly.pdbx_seq_one_letter_code
_entity_poly.pdbx_strand_id
1 'polypeptide(L)'
;KYWDWARRRPESRRSDGPREADARRLFTDAERLYFDPGGAVESAAGYRELLNKFGSTSFVRRNEAAIAARTSTRKDFVLSAGDLSVRGGFRLVPASGKADCVASQKDVDPSDMKENFVQAEFSVLPECEYKCWVFAGGCCQEVLAFAVQGDEMTVPKSRNPKETLEAAPGTSTWAPVKLPPFFLRKKHAEHGGPKQADRWTWIPVPLPKYTVAGTKSVRLLTDQKGLAIGAVVISASRSTPPRESELKDLERLRSEESGYSAFKENAGGPSGQIRRELWDGVRGMWVRDLMAHPTFPEKPTKVEMLKAFDVAVDEAPDSGSRIRGYIHAPATGDYVFWIAADDTAELWLSPDDRPENKVLIASAPDWTGRHEWEKHASQKSRPILLRAGRRYYIEALSKQRGGGSHLSVGWKLPDGTSERPVPGKHLSPVLTR
;
A
#
# COMPACT_ATOMS: atom_id res chain seq x y z
N LYS A 1 34.91 7.53 -42.97
CA LYS A 1 34.77 8.26 -41.69
C LYS A 1 33.49 7.88 -40.90
N TYR A 2 33.03 6.63 -40.95
CA TYR A 2 31.91 6.12 -40.10
C TYR A 2 32.25 4.81 -39.35
N TRP A 3 33.47 4.29 -39.49
CA TRP A 3 33.93 3.04 -38.88
C TRP A 3 34.89 3.23 -37.70
N ASP A 4 35.35 4.46 -37.43
CA ASP A 4 36.27 4.75 -36.30
C ASP A 4 35.56 5.17 -35.01
N TRP A 5 34.23 5.34 -35.04
CA TRP A 5 33.43 5.59 -33.83
C TRP A 5 33.17 4.32 -33.02
N ALA A 6 33.20 3.14 -33.65
CA ALA A 6 33.05 1.85 -32.97
C ALA A 6 34.30 1.44 -32.17
N ARG A 7 35.47 2.05 -32.45
CA ARG A 7 36.75 1.78 -31.77
C ARG A 7 37.07 2.72 -30.60
N ARG A 8 36.18 3.68 -30.31
CA ARG A 8 36.29 4.57 -29.13
C ARG A 8 35.15 4.36 -28.13
N ARG A 9 34.79 3.10 -27.87
CA ARG A 9 34.16 2.78 -26.58
C ARG A 9 35.20 3.10 -25.50
N PRO A 10 34.88 3.90 -24.47
CA PRO A 10 35.67 3.87 -23.25
C PRO A 10 35.65 2.42 -22.75
N GLU A 11 36.82 1.79 -22.64
CA GLU A 11 37.04 0.57 -21.86
C GLU A 11 36.86 0.87 -20.36
N SER A 12 35.68 1.39 -19.97
CA SER A 12 35.35 1.72 -18.59
C SER A 12 34.03 1.13 -18.11
N ARG A 13 33.38 0.26 -18.88
CA ARG A 13 32.67 -0.85 -18.23
C ARG A 13 33.74 -1.83 -17.78
N ARG A 14 34.41 -1.51 -16.66
CA ARG A 14 34.98 -2.55 -15.80
C ARG A 14 33.90 -3.61 -15.71
N SER A 15 34.18 -4.84 -16.12
CA SER A 15 33.34 -5.95 -15.71
C SER A 15 33.34 -5.86 -14.19
N ASP A 16 32.23 -5.41 -13.62
CA ASP A 16 32.01 -5.40 -12.18
C ASP A 16 32.43 -6.79 -11.70
N GLY A 17 33.54 -6.88 -10.95
CA GLY A 17 34.11 -8.17 -10.56
C GLY A 17 33.06 -9.02 -9.85
N PRO A 18 33.23 -10.34 -9.71
CA PRO A 18 32.19 -11.23 -9.18
C PRO A 18 31.51 -10.71 -7.90
N ARG A 19 32.31 -10.13 -6.99
CA ARG A 19 31.84 -9.50 -5.74
C ARG A 19 30.91 -8.28 -5.94
N GLU A 20 31.15 -7.48 -6.97
CA GLU A 20 30.34 -6.30 -7.32
C GLU A 20 29.02 -6.74 -7.98
N ALA A 21 29.04 -7.80 -8.79
CA ALA A 21 27.84 -8.42 -9.34
C ALA A 21 26.96 -9.08 -8.26
N ASP A 22 27.58 -9.77 -7.31
CA ASP A 22 26.88 -10.40 -6.17
C ASP A 22 26.22 -9.35 -5.26
N ALA A 23 26.89 -8.23 -4.99
CA ALA A 23 26.31 -7.11 -4.24
C ALA A 23 25.06 -6.55 -4.92
N ARG A 24 25.06 -6.41 -6.25
CA ARG A 24 23.89 -5.93 -7.01
C ARG A 24 22.75 -6.94 -7.01
N ARG A 25 23.05 -8.24 -7.07
CA ARG A 25 22.02 -9.31 -6.98
C ARG A 25 21.36 -9.32 -5.61
N LEU A 26 22.16 -9.34 -4.54
CA LEU A 26 21.65 -9.30 -3.17
C LEU A 26 20.83 -8.02 -2.90
N PHE A 27 21.25 -6.87 -3.44
CA PHE A 27 20.45 -5.65 -3.39
C PHE A 27 19.13 -5.78 -4.15
N THR A 28 19.14 -6.35 -5.34
CA THR A 28 17.92 -6.55 -6.13
C THR A 28 16.93 -7.50 -5.43
N ASP A 29 17.44 -8.56 -4.82
CA ASP A 29 16.62 -9.51 -4.05
C ASP A 29 16.09 -8.87 -2.75
N ALA A 30 16.93 -8.10 -2.05
CA ALA A 30 16.52 -7.35 -0.87
C ALA A 30 15.48 -6.27 -1.19
N GLU A 31 15.62 -5.53 -2.30
CA GLU A 31 14.60 -4.57 -2.79
C GLU A 31 13.30 -5.29 -3.14
N ARG A 32 13.36 -6.42 -3.83
CA ARG A 32 12.16 -7.21 -4.17
C ARG A 32 11.38 -7.61 -2.92
N LEU A 33 12.10 -7.99 -1.86
CA LEU A 33 11.53 -8.39 -0.57
C LEU A 33 11.21 -7.20 0.34
N TYR A 34 11.83 -6.04 0.14
CA TYR A 34 11.63 -4.85 0.98
C TYR A 34 10.19 -4.38 0.93
N PHE A 35 9.64 -4.43 -0.27
CA PHE A 35 8.29 -4.07 -0.59
C PHE A 35 7.30 -5.22 -0.37
N ASP A 36 7.78 -6.45 -0.15
CA ASP A 36 6.97 -7.59 0.27
C ASP A 36 6.80 -7.57 1.80
N PRO A 37 5.55 -7.49 2.31
CA PRO A 37 5.34 -7.50 3.75
C PRO A 37 5.70 -8.82 4.46
N GLY A 38 5.80 -9.94 3.72
CA GLY A 38 6.33 -11.22 4.21
C GLY A 38 7.85 -11.28 4.16
N GLY A 39 8.45 -10.72 3.12
CA GLY A 39 9.90 -10.60 2.91
C GLY A 39 10.59 -9.50 3.71
N ALA A 40 9.87 -8.84 4.61
CA ALA A 40 10.32 -7.67 5.36
C ALA A 40 11.62 -7.91 6.14
N VAL A 41 11.74 -9.11 6.68
CA VAL A 41 12.79 -9.54 7.59
C VAL A 41 13.98 -10.01 6.78
N GLU A 42 13.73 -10.82 5.75
CA GLU A 42 14.73 -11.26 4.78
C GLU A 42 15.34 -10.07 4.02
N SER A 43 14.53 -9.07 3.69
CA SER A 43 14.99 -7.83 3.08
C SER A 43 15.90 -7.04 4.00
N ALA A 44 15.48 -6.83 5.26
CA ALA A 44 16.31 -6.15 6.25
C ALA A 44 17.62 -6.90 6.52
N ALA A 45 17.57 -8.24 6.56
CA ALA A 45 18.75 -9.10 6.65
C ALA A 45 19.65 -8.94 5.41
N GLY A 46 19.08 -8.90 4.20
CA GLY A 46 19.79 -8.68 2.95
C GLY A 46 20.51 -7.33 2.91
N TYR A 47 19.88 -6.24 3.37
CA TYR A 47 20.54 -4.94 3.48
C TYR A 47 21.63 -4.90 4.55
N ARG A 48 21.42 -5.53 5.72
CA ARG A 48 22.48 -5.68 6.73
C ARG A 48 23.66 -6.47 6.17
N GLU A 49 23.39 -7.54 5.43
CA GLU A 49 24.42 -8.36 4.78
C GLU A 49 25.17 -7.58 3.70
N LEU A 50 24.50 -6.72 2.93
CA LEU A 50 25.14 -5.82 1.98
C LEU A 50 26.15 -4.88 2.65
N LEU A 51 25.77 -4.24 3.74
CA LEU A 51 26.67 -3.35 4.48
C LEU A 51 27.85 -4.13 5.07
N ASN A 52 27.59 -5.29 5.68
CA ASN A 52 28.60 -6.08 6.37
C ASN A 52 29.59 -6.77 5.42
N LYS A 53 29.10 -7.45 4.38
CA LYS A 53 29.94 -8.27 3.49
C LYS A 53 30.41 -7.50 2.26
N PHE A 54 29.62 -6.55 1.76
CA PHE A 54 29.89 -5.87 0.49
C PHE A 54 30.18 -4.37 0.64
N GLY A 55 30.36 -3.85 1.86
CA GLY A 55 30.62 -2.43 2.14
C GLY A 55 31.81 -1.83 1.38
N SER A 56 32.81 -2.62 0.98
CA SER A 56 33.96 -2.15 0.20
C SER A 56 33.70 -2.05 -1.31
N THR A 57 32.59 -2.58 -1.83
CA THR A 57 32.21 -2.48 -3.26
C THR A 57 31.86 -1.05 -3.65
N SER A 58 32.05 -0.69 -4.92
CA SER A 58 31.72 0.67 -5.39
C SER A 58 30.21 0.92 -5.44
N PHE A 59 29.42 -0.13 -5.64
CA PHE A 59 27.97 -0.09 -5.59
C PHE A 59 27.47 0.19 -4.17
N VAL A 60 27.92 -0.55 -3.16
CA VAL A 60 27.45 -0.34 -1.78
C VAL A 60 27.92 1.01 -1.25
N ARG A 61 29.18 1.42 -1.45
CA ARG A 61 29.66 2.74 -1.02
C ARG A 61 28.85 3.90 -1.60
N ARG A 62 28.43 3.81 -2.87
CA ARG A 62 27.59 4.84 -3.50
C ARG A 62 26.15 4.87 -2.99
N ASN A 63 25.67 3.75 -2.47
CA ASN A 63 24.28 3.60 -2.00
C ASN A 63 24.17 3.42 -0.48
N GLU A 64 25.26 3.63 0.27
CA GLU A 64 25.39 3.25 1.68
C GLU A 64 24.31 3.90 2.54
N ALA A 65 24.08 5.20 2.38
CA ALA A 65 23.04 5.92 3.10
C ALA A 65 21.63 5.36 2.81
N ALA A 66 21.35 5.01 1.55
CA ALA A 66 20.07 4.48 1.12
C ALA A 66 19.84 3.04 1.63
N ILE A 67 20.90 2.21 1.66
CA ILE A 67 20.89 0.84 2.19
C ILE A 67 20.76 0.89 3.73
N ALA A 68 21.50 1.76 4.40
CA ALA A 68 21.42 1.96 5.85
C ALA A 68 20.03 2.44 6.28
N ALA A 69 19.44 3.40 5.55
CA ALA A 69 18.07 3.86 5.82
C ALA A 69 17.03 2.74 5.72
N ARG A 70 17.22 1.77 4.81
CA ARG A 70 16.34 0.60 4.65
C ARG A 70 16.48 -0.44 5.77
N THR A 71 17.58 -0.41 6.52
CA THR A 71 17.75 -1.24 7.73
C THR A 71 17.09 -0.63 8.98
N SER A 72 16.95 0.70 9.03
CA SER A 72 16.38 1.43 10.17
C SER A 72 14.87 1.68 10.06
N THR A 73 14.31 1.65 8.85
CA THR A 73 12.88 1.94 8.52
C THR A 73 11.86 0.96 9.12
N ARG A 74 12.29 -0.07 9.87
CA ARG A 74 11.41 -1.06 10.51
C ARG A 74 11.32 -0.91 12.03
N LYS A 75 11.98 0.10 12.59
CA LYS A 75 11.91 0.39 14.04
C LYS A 75 10.84 1.41 14.38
N ASP A 76 10.55 2.33 13.46
CA ASP A 76 9.66 3.47 13.70
C ASP A 76 8.62 3.60 12.58
N PHE A 77 7.36 3.60 12.97
CA PHE A 77 6.19 3.71 12.10
C PHE A 77 5.37 4.91 12.56
N VAL A 78 5.19 5.89 11.68
CA VAL A 78 4.29 7.01 11.89
C VAL A 78 3.19 6.90 10.85
N LEU A 79 2.04 6.41 11.28
CA LEU A 79 0.87 6.16 10.43
C LEU A 79 -0.12 7.28 10.65
N SER A 80 -0.33 8.12 9.65
CA SER A 80 -1.37 9.15 9.63
C SER A 80 -2.75 8.54 9.38
N ALA A 81 -3.81 9.35 9.47
CA ALA A 81 -5.17 8.98 9.10
C ALA A 81 -5.32 8.27 7.75
N GLY A 82 -4.55 8.67 6.73
CA GLY A 82 -4.64 8.05 5.40
C GLY A 82 -3.99 6.66 5.33
N ASP A 83 -3.03 6.36 6.21
CA ASP A 83 -2.32 5.07 6.22
C ASP A 83 -3.12 3.96 6.92
N LEU A 84 -4.23 4.33 7.57
CA LEU A 84 -5.02 3.45 8.41
C LEU A 84 -6.14 2.82 7.59
N SER A 85 -6.25 1.49 7.64
CA SER A 85 -7.39 0.79 7.06
C SER A 85 -8.60 0.97 7.98
N VAL A 86 -9.77 1.29 7.41
CA VAL A 86 -11.00 1.53 8.20
C VAL A 86 -12.10 0.56 7.80
N ARG A 87 -12.94 0.17 8.76
CA ARG A 87 -14.15 -0.64 8.55
C ARG A 87 -15.33 -0.06 9.32
N GLY A 88 -16.54 -0.38 8.88
CA GLY A 88 -17.77 0.02 9.56
C GLY A 88 -18.13 1.50 9.35
N GLY A 89 -18.31 2.23 10.45
CA GLY A 89 -18.70 3.64 10.50
C GLY A 89 -17.55 4.63 10.34
N PHE A 90 -16.29 4.19 10.33
CA PHE A 90 -15.15 5.09 10.16
C PHE A 90 -15.02 5.63 8.75
N ARG A 91 -14.76 6.94 8.62
CA ARG A 91 -14.47 7.62 7.35
C ARG A 91 -13.31 8.58 7.54
N LEU A 92 -12.51 8.79 6.50
CA LEU A 92 -11.55 9.89 6.49
C LEU A 92 -12.31 11.21 6.47
N VAL A 93 -11.97 12.10 7.40
CA VAL A 93 -12.55 13.43 7.57
C VAL A 93 -11.41 14.44 7.33
N PRO A 94 -11.47 15.17 6.20
CA PRO A 94 -10.55 16.27 5.93
C PRO A 94 -10.73 17.32 7.02
N ALA A 95 -9.62 17.78 7.59
CA ALA A 95 -9.71 18.76 8.66
C ALA A 95 -9.72 20.19 8.12
N SER A 96 -10.79 20.94 8.42
CA SER A 96 -10.79 22.41 8.29
C SER A 96 -9.91 23.01 9.40
N GLY A 97 -8.60 23.14 9.15
CA GLY A 97 -7.64 23.77 10.07
C GLY A 97 -7.03 22.88 11.15
N LYS A 98 -7.19 21.54 11.08
CA LYS A 98 -6.49 20.54 11.93
C LYS A 98 -5.77 19.50 11.04
N ALA A 99 -5.11 18.51 11.63
CA ALA A 99 -4.59 17.34 10.90
C ALA A 99 -5.74 16.43 10.46
N ASP A 100 -5.61 15.77 9.31
CA ASP A 100 -6.64 14.84 8.81
C ASP A 100 -6.85 13.69 9.81
N CYS A 101 -8.07 13.15 9.87
CA CYS A 101 -8.38 12.06 10.79
C CYS A 101 -9.36 11.07 10.20
N VAL A 102 -9.36 9.83 10.70
CA VAL A 102 -10.45 8.89 10.46
C VAL A 102 -11.39 8.94 11.66
N ALA A 103 -12.68 9.21 11.43
CA ALA A 103 -13.66 9.37 12.49
C ALA A 103 -14.87 8.47 12.31
N SER A 104 -15.34 7.88 13.42
CA SER A 104 -16.55 7.09 13.48
C SER A 104 -17.78 7.97 13.28
N GLN A 105 -18.54 7.75 12.21
CA GLN A 105 -19.67 8.60 11.81
C GLN A 105 -21.00 8.21 12.47
N LYS A 106 -21.05 7.05 13.12
CA LYS A 106 -22.26 6.50 13.74
C LYS A 106 -21.94 5.68 14.98
N ASP A 107 -22.92 5.62 15.88
CA ASP A 107 -22.90 4.64 16.96
C ASP A 107 -23.16 3.25 16.36
N VAL A 108 -22.60 2.24 17.00
CA VAL A 108 -22.73 0.82 16.59
C VAL A 108 -23.13 0.02 17.83
N ASP A 109 -23.90 -1.04 17.64
CA ASP A 109 -24.20 -1.94 18.74
C ASP A 109 -22.88 -2.53 19.30
N PRO A 110 -22.68 -2.60 20.63
CA PRO A 110 -21.46 -3.16 21.21
C PRO A 110 -21.13 -4.58 20.71
N SER A 111 -22.13 -5.38 20.32
CA SER A 111 -21.93 -6.72 19.75
C SER A 111 -21.32 -6.69 18.34
N ASP A 112 -21.53 -5.61 17.60
CA ASP A 112 -20.99 -5.37 16.25
C ASP A 112 -19.69 -4.54 16.27
N MET A 113 -19.20 -4.15 17.44
CA MET A 113 -18.01 -3.30 17.58
C MET A 113 -16.78 -3.88 16.86
N LYS A 114 -16.65 -5.21 16.77
CA LYS A 114 -15.57 -5.90 16.04
C LYS A 114 -15.52 -5.58 14.54
N GLU A 115 -16.62 -5.10 13.97
CA GLU A 115 -16.76 -4.70 12.57
C GLU A 115 -16.58 -3.19 12.37
N ASN A 116 -16.45 -2.41 13.45
CA ASN A 116 -16.26 -0.97 13.45
C ASN A 116 -14.90 -0.58 14.04
N PHE A 117 -13.88 -0.57 13.19
CA PHE A 117 -12.50 -0.34 13.64
C PHE A 117 -11.65 0.46 12.67
N VAL A 118 -10.55 0.96 13.22
CA VAL A 118 -9.39 1.49 12.51
C VAL A 118 -8.23 0.51 12.71
N GLN A 119 -7.53 0.12 11.65
CA GLN A 119 -6.43 -0.83 11.71
C GLN A 119 -5.12 -0.15 11.29
N ALA A 120 -4.13 -0.25 12.17
CA ALA A 120 -2.74 0.07 11.91
C ALA A 120 -1.97 -1.24 11.63
N GLU A 121 -1.14 -1.25 10.60
CA GLU A 121 -0.27 -2.39 10.27
C GLU A 121 1.19 -1.96 10.28
N PHE A 122 2.06 -2.80 10.83
CA PHE A 122 3.47 -2.51 11.02
C PHE A 122 4.30 -3.80 11.02
N SER A 123 5.56 -3.72 10.64
CA SER A 123 6.46 -4.88 10.69
C SER A 123 7.23 -4.92 12.00
N VAL A 124 7.43 -6.12 12.53
CA VAL A 124 8.16 -6.34 13.78
C VAL A 124 9.41 -7.15 13.57
N LEU A 125 10.43 -6.78 14.32
CA LEU A 125 11.67 -7.51 14.49
C LEU A 125 11.67 -8.13 15.91
N PRO A 126 11.87 -9.46 16.06
CA PRO A 126 11.81 -10.15 17.36
C PRO A 126 12.79 -9.62 18.41
N GLU A 127 13.89 -9.02 17.96
CA GLU A 127 14.89 -8.40 18.82
C GLU A 127 14.46 -7.04 19.39
N CYS A 128 13.36 -6.47 18.91
CA CYS A 128 12.88 -5.15 19.28
C CYS A 128 11.61 -5.22 20.14
N GLU A 129 11.53 -4.31 21.11
CA GLU A 129 10.30 -4.05 21.86
C GLU A 129 9.63 -2.80 21.31
N TYR A 130 8.38 -2.94 20.83
CA TYR A 130 7.64 -1.85 20.21
C TYR A 130 6.65 -1.24 21.19
N LYS A 131 6.61 0.10 21.24
CA LYS A 131 5.60 0.89 21.94
C LYS A 131 4.62 1.48 20.94
N CYS A 132 3.36 1.62 21.33
CA CYS A 132 2.33 2.21 20.49
C CYS A 132 1.68 3.41 21.19
N TRP A 133 1.49 4.49 20.43
CA TRP A 133 0.70 5.64 20.83
C TRP A 133 -0.29 6.00 19.75
N VAL A 134 -1.51 6.27 20.17
CA VAL A 134 -2.61 6.68 19.29
C VAL A 134 -2.94 8.13 19.58
N PHE A 135 -2.87 8.99 18.57
CA PHE A 135 -3.38 10.35 18.65
C PHE A 135 -4.86 10.33 18.35
N ALA A 136 -5.68 10.34 19.41
CA ALA A 136 -7.12 10.21 19.30
C ALA A 136 -7.83 11.49 19.73
N GLY A 137 -9.01 11.71 19.14
CA GLY A 137 -9.87 12.85 19.36
C GLY A 137 -11.28 12.44 19.79
N GLY A 138 -11.85 13.17 20.75
CA GLY A 138 -13.21 12.98 21.25
C GLY A 138 -13.71 14.19 22.04
N CYS A 139 -15.03 14.31 22.25
CA CYS A 139 -15.60 15.42 23.04
C CYS A 139 -15.64 15.13 24.56
N CYS A 140 -15.65 13.86 24.96
CA CYS A 140 -15.73 13.40 26.35
C CYS A 140 -15.01 12.06 26.53
N GLN A 141 -14.90 11.57 27.77
CA GLN A 141 -14.21 10.30 28.06
C GLN A 141 -14.88 9.11 27.38
N GLU A 142 -16.21 9.05 27.39
CA GLU A 142 -17.01 8.03 26.70
C GLU A 142 -16.69 7.95 25.21
N VAL A 143 -16.66 9.10 24.51
CA VAL A 143 -16.37 9.14 23.07
C VAL A 143 -14.90 8.85 22.75
N LEU A 144 -13.99 9.26 23.64
CA LEU A 144 -12.56 9.03 23.46
C LEU A 144 -12.16 7.58 23.80
N ALA A 145 -13.01 6.83 24.51
CA ALA A 145 -12.75 5.45 24.86
C ALA A 145 -12.78 4.54 23.62
N PHE A 146 -11.78 3.67 23.53
CA PHE A 146 -11.72 2.61 22.54
C PHE A 146 -11.09 1.36 23.13
N ALA A 147 -11.41 0.23 22.51
CA ALA A 147 -10.80 -1.05 22.78
C ALA A 147 -9.75 -1.37 21.71
N VAL A 148 -8.89 -2.34 22.00
CA VAL A 148 -7.87 -2.79 21.04
C VAL A 148 -7.86 -4.30 20.84
N GLN A 149 -7.64 -4.68 19.60
CA GLN A 149 -7.22 -6.02 19.21
C GLN A 149 -5.85 -5.93 18.56
N GLY A 150 -5.07 -6.98 18.61
CA GLY A 150 -3.80 -7.03 17.90
C GLY A 150 -3.19 -8.41 17.88
N ASP A 151 -2.32 -8.64 16.92
CA ASP A 151 -1.63 -9.93 16.80
C ASP A 151 -0.89 -10.26 18.10
N GLU A 152 -0.98 -11.52 18.55
CA GLU A 152 -0.39 -12.01 19.80
C GLU A 152 -0.90 -11.29 21.08
N MET A 153 -1.93 -10.44 20.99
CA MET A 153 -2.53 -9.82 22.16
C MET A 153 -3.40 -10.81 22.92
N THR A 154 -3.35 -10.73 24.25
CA THR A 154 -4.21 -11.51 25.12
C THR A 154 -4.77 -10.65 26.25
N VAL A 155 -5.93 -11.05 26.78
CA VAL A 155 -6.63 -10.38 27.88
C VAL A 155 -6.97 -11.38 28.99
N PRO A 156 -6.89 -11.02 30.28
CA PRO A 156 -7.28 -11.92 31.36
C PRO A 156 -8.76 -12.29 31.32
N LYS A 157 -9.11 -13.55 31.62
CA LYS A 157 -10.51 -13.97 31.80
C LYS A 157 -11.11 -13.32 33.05
N SER A 158 -12.33 -12.81 32.95
CA SER A 158 -13.05 -12.16 34.06
C SER A 158 -13.23 -13.07 35.29
N ARG A 159 -13.45 -14.37 35.07
CA ARG A 159 -13.66 -15.36 36.15
C ARG A 159 -12.39 -16.01 36.68
N ASN A 160 -11.30 -16.02 35.88
CA ASN A 160 -10.01 -16.59 36.29
C ASN A 160 -8.87 -15.78 35.66
N PRO A 161 -8.35 -14.74 36.34
CA PRO A 161 -7.32 -13.86 35.79
C PRO A 161 -5.98 -14.54 35.46
N LYS A 162 -5.76 -15.79 35.90
CA LYS A 162 -4.57 -16.59 35.54
C LYS A 162 -4.66 -17.18 34.12
N GLU A 163 -5.86 -17.26 33.56
CA GLU A 163 -6.10 -17.68 32.19
C GLU A 163 -6.34 -16.45 31.32
N THR A 164 -5.81 -16.49 30.10
CA THR A 164 -6.01 -15.43 29.12
C THR A 164 -6.88 -15.88 27.96
N LEU A 165 -7.55 -14.93 27.33
CA LEU A 165 -8.24 -15.06 26.06
C LEU A 165 -7.43 -14.31 25.01
N GLU A 166 -7.39 -14.86 23.81
CA GLU A 166 -6.81 -14.17 22.66
C GLU A 166 -7.63 -12.90 22.34
N ALA A 167 -6.96 -11.79 22.07
CA ALA A 167 -7.56 -10.54 21.63
C ALA A 167 -7.03 -10.16 20.23
N ALA A 168 -6.90 -11.16 19.37
CA ALA A 168 -6.42 -11.00 18.00
C ALA A 168 -7.47 -10.32 17.10
N PRO A 169 -7.05 -9.70 15.98
CA PRO A 169 -7.95 -9.05 15.04
C PRO A 169 -9.08 -9.98 14.57
N GLY A 170 -10.34 -9.57 14.79
CA GLY A 170 -11.53 -10.31 14.33
C GLY A 170 -12.09 -11.31 15.35
N THR A 171 -11.41 -11.50 16.48
CA THR A 171 -11.98 -12.24 17.62
C THR A 171 -13.14 -11.46 18.26
N SER A 172 -13.89 -12.08 19.18
CA SER A 172 -14.94 -11.42 19.96
C SER A 172 -14.43 -10.77 21.26
N THR A 173 -13.12 -10.69 21.42
CA THR A 173 -12.42 -10.29 22.64
C THR A 173 -11.44 -9.17 22.31
N TRP A 174 -11.28 -8.23 23.24
CA TRP A 174 -10.45 -7.04 23.04
C TRP A 174 -9.92 -6.54 24.38
N ALA A 175 -8.77 -5.88 24.35
CA ALA A 175 -8.18 -5.26 25.53
C ALA A 175 -8.73 -3.84 25.72
N PRO A 176 -9.12 -3.46 26.95
CA PRO A 176 -9.48 -2.08 27.23
C PRO A 176 -8.24 -1.19 27.20
N VAL A 177 -8.35 0.00 26.64
CA VAL A 177 -7.27 1.00 26.68
C VAL A 177 -7.52 1.95 27.85
N LYS A 178 -6.50 2.09 28.71
CA LYS A 178 -6.55 3.05 29.80
C LYS A 178 -6.27 4.43 29.25
N LEU A 179 -7.25 5.31 29.38
CA LEU A 179 -7.10 6.68 28.97
C LEU A 179 -6.25 7.47 29.99
N PRO A 180 -5.41 8.43 29.55
CA PRO A 180 -4.69 9.32 30.45
C PRO A 180 -5.64 10.11 31.38
N PRO A 181 -5.17 10.58 32.55
CA PRO A 181 -5.99 11.45 33.41
C PRO A 181 -6.23 12.80 32.71
N PHE A 182 -7.49 13.14 32.47
CA PHE A 182 -7.89 14.40 31.81
C PHE A 182 -9.12 15.06 32.45
N PHE A 183 -9.25 16.37 32.25
CA PHE A 183 -10.38 17.20 32.67
C PHE A 183 -11.56 17.14 31.69
N LEU A 184 -11.89 15.95 31.16
CA LEU A 184 -13.05 15.74 30.29
C LEU A 184 -14.24 15.24 31.11
N ARG A 185 -15.45 15.66 30.71
CA ARG A 185 -16.71 15.09 31.20
C ARG A 185 -16.76 13.60 30.92
N LYS A 186 -17.36 12.82 31.81
CA LYS A 186 -17.31 11.35 31.72
C LYS A 186 -18.18 10.86 30.57
N LYS A 187 -19.41 11.36 30.49
CA LYS A 187 -20.41 10.96 29.50
C LYS A 187 -20.77 12.10 28.57
N HIS A 188 -21.17 11.76 27.36
CA HIS A 188 -21.61 12.74 26.37
C HIS A 188 -22.89 13.49 26.80
N ALA A 189 -23.80 12.77 27.47
CA ALA A 189 -25.04 13.33 28.02
C ALA A 189 -24.81 14.46 29.04
N GLU A 190 -23.62 14.57 29.63
CA GLU A 190 -23.29 15.60 30.63
C GLU A 190 -22.96 16.97 30.02
N HIS A 191 -22.75 17.07 28.71
CA HIS A 191 -22.34 18.32 28.07
C HIS A 191 -23.06 18.64 26.76
N GLY A 192 -23.78 17.69 26.15
CA GLY A 192 -24.51 17.91 24.91
C GLY A 192 -23.63 18.31 23.72
N GLY A 193 -24.25 18.85 22.66
CA GLY A 193 -23.56 19.25 21.43
C GLY A 193 -23.22 18.08 20.50
N PRO A 194 -22.48 18.34 19.40
CA PRO A 194 -22.16 17.30 18.44
C PRO A 194 -21.16 16.29 19.00
N LYS A 195 -21.43 15.00 18.77
CA LYS A 195 -20.53 13.89 19.12
C LYS A 195 -19.39 13.81 18.10
N GLN A 196 -18.36 14.63 18.32
CA GLN A 196 -17.22 14.81 17.41
C GLN A 196 -15.91 15.04 18.17
N ALA A 197 -14.79 14.98 17.45
CA ALA A 197 -13.46 15.19 18.01
C ALA A 197 -13.19 16.68 18.32
N ASP A 198 -13.42 17.06 19.57
CA ASP A 198 -13.06 18.40 20.08
C ASP A 198 -11.65 18.41 20.71
N ARG A 199 -11.36 17.42 21.55
CA ARG A 199 -10.14 17.33 22.34
C ARG A 199 -9.29 16.16 21.88
N TRP A 200 -8.00 16.42 21.72
CA TRP A 200 -7.02 15.50 21.15
C TRP A 200 -5.95 15.17 22.18
N THR A 201 -5.52 13.91 22.22
CA THR A 201 -4.47 13.48 23.14
C THR A 201 -3.78 12.21 22.66
N TRP A 202 -2.57 11.98 23.16
CA TRP A 202 -1.84 10.74 22.96
C TRP A 202 -2.23 9.70 23.99
N ILE A 203 -2.68 8.55 23.49
CA ILE A 203 -3.11 7.44 24.32
C ILE A 203 -2.15 6.27 24.10
N PRO A 204 -1.43 5.81 25.13
CA PRO A 204 -0.55 4.66 25.01
C PRO A 204 -1.38 3.39 24.85
N VAL A 205 -1.04 2.59 23.85
CA VAL A 205 -1.64 1.28 23.61
C VAL A 205 -0.60 0.21 23.93
N PRO A 206 -0.88 -0.72 24.86
CA PRO A 206 0.05 -1.79 25.18
C PRO A 206 0.16 -2.75 23.99
N LEU A 207 1.40 -3.05 23.57
CA LEU A 207 1.71 -4.09 22.60
C LEU A 207 2.37 -5.28 23.30
N PRO A 208 2.15 -6.52 22.83
CA PRO A 208 2.88 -7.68 23.30
C PRO A 208 4.33 -7.61 22.79
N LYS A 209 5.21 -8.39 23.43
CA LYS A 209 6.55 -8.63 22.91
C LYS A 209 6.45 -9.65 21.78
N TYR A 210 6.65 -9.19 20.56
CA TYR A 210 6.63 -10.06 19.38
C TYR A 210 7.88 -10.93 19.34
N THR A 211 7.67 -12.24 19.24
CA THR A 211 8.76 -13.23 19.13
C THR A 211 8.97 -13.72 17.71
N VAL A 212 7.98 -13.52 16.85
CA VAL A 212 8.01 -13.91 15.44
C VAL A 212 8.03 -12.65 14.59
N ALA A 213 9.03 -12.58 13.73
CA ALA A 213 9.21 -11.51 12.79
C ALA A 213 8.07 -11.53 11.74
N GLY A 214 7.68 -10.37 11.24
CA GLY A 214 6.65 -10.28 10.20
C GLY A 214 5.75 -9.08 10.37
N THR A 215 4.69 -9.02 9.57
CA THR A 215 3.71 -7.95 9.72
C THR A 215 2.70 -8.28 10.82
N LYS A 216 2.44 -7.29 11.67
CA LYS A 216 1.46 -7.30 12.74
C LYS A 216 0.47 -6.17 12.51
N SER A 217 -0.65 -6.27 13.18
CA SER A 217 -1.76 -5.34 13.10
C SER A 217 -2.32 -5.06 14.48
N VAL A 218 -2.80 -3.82 14.64
CA VAL A 218 -3.55 -3.37 15.83
C VAL A 218 -4.82 -2.72 15.32
N ARG A 219 -5.97 -3.20 15.81
CA ARG A 219 -7.29 -2.60 15.57
C ARG A 219 -7.70 -1.76 16.78
N LEU A 220 -8.16 -0.55 16.51
CA LEU A 220 -8.80 0.36 17.46
C LEU A 220 -10.30 0.28 17.23
N LEU A 221 -11.05 -0.20 18.21
CA LEU A 221 -12.47 -0.51 18.09
C LEU A 221 -13.30 0.43 18.96
N THR A 222 -14.46 0.86 18.45
CA THR A 222 -15.38 1.71 19.20
C THR A 222 -16.83 1.40 18.81
N ASP A 223 -17.72 1.53 19.77
CA ASP A 223 -19.17 1.55 19.60
C ASP A 223 -19.71 2.99 19.51
N GLN A 224 -18.85 4.00 19.73
CA GLN A 224 -19.23 5.40 19.76
C GLN A 224 -19.03 6.09 18.39
N LYS A 225 -20.02 6.90 17.98
CA LYS A 225 -19.82 8.00 17.04
C LYS A 225 -18.83 9.01 17.64
N GLY A 226 -18.04 9.66 16.80
CA GLY A 226 -17.27 10.84 17.16
C GLY A 226 -15.85 10.58 17.63
N LEU A 227 -15.47 9.31 17.90
CA LEU A 227 -14.07 8.94 18.06
C LEU A 227 -13.34 9.21 16.75
N ALA A 228 -12.24 9.96 16.82
CA ALA A 228 -11.36 10.21 15.68
C ALA A 228 -9.92 9.77 15.97
N ILE A 229 -9.23 9.25 14.95
CA ILE A 229 -7.82 8.86 15.01
C ILE A 229 -7.07 9.69 13.97
N GLY A 230 -6.11 10.49 14.44
CA GLY A 230 -5.28 11.34 13.58
C GLY A 230 -3.98 10.66 13.20
N ALA A 231 -3.39 9.90 14.14
CA ALA A 231 -2.18 9.14 13.89
C ALA A 231 -2.05 7.94 14.83
N VAL A 232 -1.32 6.92 14.37
CA VAL A 232 -0.82 5.80 15.16
C VAL A 232 0.69 5.75 15.01
N VAL A 233 1.41 5.81 16.12
CA VAL A 233 2.86 5.78 16.14
C VAL A 233 3.30 4.52 16.85
N ILE A 234 4.05 3.68 16.14
CA ILE A 234 4.58 2.42 16.68
C ILE A 234 6.09 2.48 16.54
N SER A 235 6.81 2.35 17.66
CA SER A 235 8.24 2.62 17.66
C SER A 235 8.99 1.76 18.66
N ALA A 236 10.12 1.23 18.23
CA ALA A 236 11.11 0.55 19.05
C ALA A 236 12.25 1.48 19.49
N SER A 237 12.35 2.69 18.93
CA SER A 237 13.39 3.66 19.30
C SER A 237 12.90 4.72 20.29
N ARG A 238 11.60 5.01 20.29
CA ARG A 238 11.02 6.10 21.10
C ARG A 238 10.65 5.63 22.50
N SER A 239 10.85 6.52 23.46
CA SER A 239 10.34 6.36 24.82
C SER A 239 9.02 7.10 25.06
N THR A 240 8.70 8.11 24.24
CA THR A 240 7.52 8.98 24.36
C THR A 240 6.84 9.21 23.00
N PRO A 241 5.53 9.54 22.98
CA PRO A 241 4.85 9.90 21.74
C PRO A 241 5.46 11.16 21.10
N PRO A 242 5.30 11.36 19.78
CA PRO A 242 5.70 12.59 19.11
C PRO A 242 4.98 13.82 19.65
N ARG A 243 5.58 15.00 19.45
CA ARG A 243 4.85 16.26 19.66
C ARG A 243 3.85 16.47 18.52
N GLU A 244 2.75 17.18 18.77
CA GLU A 244 1.80 17.51 17.69
C GLU A 244 2.46 18.33 16.56
N SER A 245 3.40 19.22 16.89
CA SER A 245 4.17 19.96 15.88
C SER A 245 5.01 19.02 15.02
N GLU A 246 5.59 17.98 15.62
CA GLU A 246 6.35 16.97 14.90
C GLU A 246 5.45 16.16 13.96
N LEU A 247 4.22 15.80 14.37
CA LEU A 247 3.27 15.17 13.47
C LEU A 247 2.92 16.07 12.27
N LYS A 248 2.71 17.37 12.51
CA LYS A 248 2.44 18.33 11.43
C LYS A 248 3.62 18.47 10.50
N ASP A 249 4.84 18.48 11.02
CA ASP A 249 6.05 18.51 10.20
C ASP A 249 6.23 17.22 9.41
N LEU A 250 5.99 16.06 10.00
CA LEU A 250 6.03 14.77 9.31
C LEU A 250 4.95 14.67 8.24
N GLU A 251 3.73 15.13 8.53
CA GLU A 251 2.63 15.19 7.56
C GLU A 251 2.91 16.19 6.44
N ARG A 252 3.53 17.34 6.76
CA ARG A 252 3.97 18.34 5.78
C ARG A 252 5.08 17.80 4.89
N LEU A 253 6.14 17.23 5.46
CA LEU A 253 7.23 16.58 4.73
C LEU A 253 6.68 15.48 3.82
N ARG A 254 5.74 14.67 4.33
CA ARG A 254 5.04 13.66 3.55
C ARG A 254 4.18 14.28 2.44
N SER A 255 3.59 15.46 2.67
CA SER A 255 2.83 16.18 1.65
C SER A 255 3.68 16.85 0.58
N GLU A 256 4.93 17.14 0.91
CA GLU A 256 5.96 17.65 0.01
C GLU A 256 6.66 16.49 -0.74
N GLU A 257 6.50 15.23 -0.30
CA GLU A 257 6.87 14.05 -1.10
C GLU A 257 5.96 13.91 -2.33
N SER A 258 6.58 13.76 -3.51
CA SER A 258 5.89 13.55 -4.79
C SER A 258 4.88 12.40 -4.69
N GLY A 259 3.61 12.68 -5.02
CA GLY A 259 2.52 11.68 -5.06
C GLY A 259 1.50 11.75 -3.90
N TYR A 260 1.81 12.42 -2.78
CA TYR A 260 0.88 12.48 -1.63
C TYR A 260 -0.39 13.30 -1.88
N SER A 261 -0.33 14.38 -2.66
CA SER A 261 -1.53 15.13 -3.05
C SER A 261 -2.52 14.26 -3.84
N ALA A 262 -2.05 13.29 -4.61
CA ALA A 262 -2.87 12.33 -5.35
C ALA A 262 -3.42 11.19 -4.46
N PHE A 263 -2.84 10.99 -3.28
CA PHE A 263 -3.34 10.12 -2.20
C PHE A 263 -4.47 10.79 -1.41
N LYS A 264 -4.31 12.05 -1.04
CA LYS A 264 -5.34 12.83 -0.33
C LYS A 264 -6.61 13.08 -1.17
N GLU A 265 -6.47 13.35 -2.48
CA GLU A 265 -7.62 13.53 -3.38
C GLU A 265 -8.42 12.24 -3.65
N ASN A 266 -7.86 11.06 -3.33
CA ASN A 266 -8.40 9.75 -3.71
C ASN A 266 -8.46 8.74 -2.55
N ALA A 267 -8.50 9.20 -1.30
CA ALA A 267 -8.69 8.34 -0.11
C ALA A 267 -10.14 7.86 0.06
N GLY A 268 -10.99 8.07 -0.94
CA GLY A 268 -12.20 7.30 -1.12
C GLY A 268 -11.85 5.89 -1.56
N GLY A 269 -12.68 4.91 -1.16
CA GLY A 269 -12.59 3.56 -1.72
C GLY A 269 -12.72 3.56 -3.26
N PRO A 270 -12.70 2.38 -3.90
CA PRO A 270 -12.76 2.27 -5.35
C PRO A 270 -13.91 3.07 -5.95
N SER A 271 -13.61 3.93 -6.94
CA SER A 271 -14.59 4.83 -7.57
C SER A 271 -15.43 4.16 -8.65
N GLY A 272 -15.15 2.88 -8.96
CA GLY A 272 -15.89 2.13 -9.96
C GLY A 272 -15.27 2.17 -11.36
N GLN A 273 -14.14 2.86 -11.55
CA GLN A 273 -13.60 3.18 -12.87
C GLN A 273 -12.07 3.12 -12.95
N ILE A 274 -11.52 2.90 -14.14
CA ILE A 274 -10.09 3.02 -14.45
C ILE A 274 -9.88 3.77 -15.78
N ARG A 275 -8.77 4.51 -15.91
CA ARG A 275 -8.52 5.35 -17.08
C ARG A 275 -7.78 4.58 -18.17
N ARG A 276 -8.27 4.63 -19.40
CA ARG A 276 -7.56 4.20 -20.62
C ARG A 276 -7.16 5.41 -21.45
N GLU A 277 -5.97 5.35 -22.00
CA GLU A 277 -5.39 6.31 -22.94
C GLU A 277 -5.00 5.55 -24.21
N LEU A 278 -5.33 6.07 -25.38
CA LEU A 278 -5.01 5.47 -26.68
C LEU A 278 -4.12 6.39 -27.51
N TRP A 279 -3.23 5.78 -28.29
CA TRP A 279 -2.40 6.41 -29.30
C TRP A 279 -2.64 5.69 -30.63
N ASP A 280 -2.97 6.45 -31.67
CA ASP A 280 -3.14 5.95 -33.03
C ASP A 280 -1.84 6.11 -33.82
N GLY A 281 -1.68 5.33 -34.90
CA GLY A 281 -0.53 5.43 -35.79
C GLY A 281 0.79 4.95 -35.16
N VAL A 282 0.72 4.19 -34.08
CA VAL A 282 1.87 3.56 -33.44
C VAL A 282 2.29 2.40 -34.32
N ARG A 283 3.35 2.55 -35.11
CA ARG A 283 3.89 1.46 -35.94
C ARG A 283 4.65 0.44 -35.10
N GLY A 284 4.75 -0.79 -35.60
CA GLY A 284 5.46 -1.88 -34.93
C GLY A 284 4.52 -2.84 -34.22
N MET A 285 5.07 -3.75 -33.43
CA MET A 285 4.32 -4.85 -32.80
C MET A 285 4.52 -4.95 -31.29
N TRP A 286 5.51 -4.24 -30.74
CA TRP A 286 5.92 -4.38 -29.35
C TRP A 286 5.47 -3.19 -28.51
N VAL A 287 5.23 -3.41 -27.22
CA VAL A 287 4.95 -2.33 -26.25
C VAL A 287 6.04 -1.24 -26.26
N ARG A 288 7.30 -1.58 -26.52
CA ARG A 288 8.38 -0.58 -26.69
C ARG A 288 8.13 0.41 -27.82
N ASP A 289 7.36 0.03 -28.84
CA ASP A 289 7.06 0.90 -29.98
C ASP A 289 6.04 1.98 -29.57
N LEU A 290 5.09 1.65 -28.67
CA LEU A 290 4.24 2.64 -27.98
C LEU A 290 5.09 3.58 -27.11
N MET A 291 6.00 3.01 -26.31
CA MET A 291 6.86 3.82 -25.44
C MET A 291 7.81 4.76 -26.20
N ALA A 292 8.15 4.42 -27.44
CA ALA A 292 8.95 5.25 -28.33
C ALA A 292 8.11 6.24 -29.17
N HIS A 293 6.78 6.19 -29.09
CA HIS A 293 5.92 7.08 -29.85
C HIS A 293 6.14 8.55 -29.42
N PRO A 294 6.27 9.52 -30.34
CA PRO A 294 6.68 10.90 -30.01
C PRO A 294 5.77 11.63 -29.00
N THR A 295 4.51 11.21 -28.88
CA THR A 295 3.51 11.82 -27.99
C THR A 295 3.24 11.00 -26.73
N PHE A 296 3.86 9.84 -26.56
CA PHE A 296 3.77 9.06 -25.33
C PHE A 296 4.77 9.62 -24.29
N PRO A 297 4.41 9.73 -23.00
CA PRO A 297 3.15 9.35 -22.36
C PRO A 297 2.10 10.47 -22.25
N GLU A 298 2.37 11.67 -22.75
CA GLU A 298 1.67 12.90 -22.33
C GLU A 298 0.44 13.27 -23.19
N LYS A 299 0.42 12.90 -24.46
CA LYS A 299 -0.60 13.36 -25.43
C LYS A 299 -1.24 12.18 -26.15
N PRO A 300 -2.14 11.42 -25.49
CA PRO A 300 -2.94 10.39 -26.15
C PRO A 300 -3.95 11.00 -27.13
N THR A 301 -4.31 10.25 -28.17
CA THR A 301 -5.36 10.62 -29.13
C THR A 301 -6.75 10.56 -28.49
N LYS A 302 -6.98 9.58 -27.61
CA LYS A 302 -8.26 9.38 -26.93
C LYS A 302 -8.07 8.99 -25.46
N VAL A 303 -8.98 9.45 -24.62
CA VAL A 303 -9.04 9.09 -23.20
C VAL A 303 -10.46 8.59 -22.89
N GLU A 304 -10.56 7.50 -22.14
CA GLU A 304 -11.84 6.95 -21.70
C GLU A 304 -11.77 6.38 -20.28
N MET A 305 -12.93 6.28 -19.62
CA MET A 305 -13.07 5.65 -18.31
C MET A 305 -13.77 4.31 -18.46
N LEU A 306 -13.09 3.23 -18.07
CA LEU A 306 -13.59 1.87 -18.13
C LEU A 306 -14.23 1.48 -16.80
N LYS A 307 -15.29 0.66 -16.83
CA LYS A 307 -15.96 0.14 -15.62
C LYS A 307 -15.45 -1.24 -15.15
N ALA A 308 -14.47 -1.77 -15.86
CA ALA A 308 -13.70 -2.95 -15.50
C ALA A 308 -12.31 -2.80 -16.13
N PHE A 309 -11.33 -3.59 -15.68
CA PHE A 309 -10.03 -3.66 -16.34
C PHE A 309 -10.12 -4.51 -17.61
N ASP A 310 -10.96 -4.05 -18.54
CA ASP A 310 -11.38 -4.77 -19.73
C ASP A 310 -11.75 -3.80 -20.84
N VAL A 311 -11.21 -4.07 -22.02
CA VAL A 311 -11.49 -3.37 -23.26
C VAL A 311 -12.15 -4.38 -24.19
N ALA A 312 -13.37 -4.08 -24.61
CA ALA A 312 -14.06 -4.84 -25.65
C ALA A 312 -13.31 -4.70 -26.99
N VAL A 313 -13.55 -5.64 -27.91
CA VAL A 313 -12.86 -5.64 -29.21
C VAL A 313 -13.08 -4.30 -29.92
N ASP A 314 -11.98 -3.63 -30.25
CA ASP A 314 -11.96 -2.31 -30.89
C ASP A 314 -11.15 -2.42 -32.19
N GLU A 315 -11.73 -2.03 -33.32
CA GLU A 315 -11.08 -2.05 -34.63
C GLU A 315 -10.11 -0.86 -34.75
N ALA A 316 -8.96 -0.97 -34.07
CA ALA A 316 -7.94 0.07 -34.00
C ALA A 316 -6.56 -0.49 -34.43
N PRO A 317 -6.34 -0.75 -35.74
CA PRO A 317 -5.05 -1.19 -36.23
C PRO A 317 -3.97 -0.12 -35.99
N ASP A 318 -2.70 -0.56 -35.88
CA ASP A 318 -1.55 0.31 -35.59
C ASP A 318 -1.78 1.25 -34.39
N SER A 319 -2.36 0.74 -33.31
CA SER A 319 -2.60 1.51 -32.09
C SER A 319 -1.73 1.04 -30.92
N GLY A 320 -1.63 1.88 -29.90
CA GLY A 320 -1.11 1.53 -28.59
C GLY A 320 -2.03 2.05 -27.50
N SER A 321 -2.12 1.35 -26.39
CA SER A 321 -2.96 1.79 -25.28
C SER A 321 -2.26 1.65 -23.93
N ARG A 322 -2.65 2.54 -23.00
CA ARG A 322 -2.30 2.47 -21.59
C ARG A 322 -3.56 2.51 -20.76
N ILE A 323 -3.82 1.48 -19.98
CA ILE A 323 -4.83 1.50 -18.92
C ILE A 323 -4.09 1.68 -17.60
N ARG A 324 -4.39 2.74 -16.84
CA ARG A 324 -3.73 3.01 -15.56
C ARG A 324 -4.68 3.55 -14.50
N GLY A 325 -4.37 3.23 -13.26
CA GLY A 325 -5.13 3.64 -12.10
C GLY A 325 -4.61 2.97 -10.85
N TYR A 326 -5.53 2.72 -9.92
CA TYR A 326 -5.26 2.01 -8.69
C TYR A 326 -6.18 0.81 -8.57
N ILE A 327 -5.63 -0.30 -8.07
CA ILE A 327 -6.39 -1.46 -7.62
C ILE A 327 -6.48 -1.48 -6.10
N HIS A 328 -7.67 -1.70 -5.57
CA HIS A 328 -7.98 -1.72 -4.14
C HIS A 328 -8.15 -3.16 -3.69
N ALA A 329 -7.30 -3.63 -2.78
CA ALA A 329 -7.39 -4.99 -2.28
C ALA A 329 -8.53 -5.11 -1.24
N PRO A 330 -9.56 -5.95 -1.45
CA PRO A 330 -10.66 -6.11 -0.49
C PRO A 330 -10.27 -6.96 0.74
N ALA A 331 -9.27 -7.82 0.59
CA ALA A 331 -8.77 -8.71 1.63
C ALA A 331 -7.24 -8.72 1.65
N THR A 332 -6.65 -9.02 2.81
CA THR A 332 -5.21 -9.25 2.92
C THR A 332 -4.91 -10.68 2.52
N GLY A 333 -3.89 -10.87 1.68
CA GLY A 333 -3.40 -12.19 1.30
C GLY A 333 -2.82 -12.21 -0.10
N ASP A 334 -2.58 -13.41 -0.62
CA ASP A 334 -1.95 -13.61 -1.91
C ASP A 334 -2.94 -13.46 -3.07
N TYR A 335 -2.61 -12.54 -3.98
CA TYR A 335 -3.31 -12.34 -5.24
C TYR A 335 -2.48 -12.89 -6.39
N VAL A 336 -3.14 -13.43 -7.40
CA VAL A 336 -2.51 -13.77 -8.67
C VAL A 336 -3.17 -12.95 -9.76
N PHE A 337 -2.38 -12.39 -10.67
CA PHE A 337 -2.84 -11.55 -11.76
C PHE A 337 -2.68 -12.24 -13.10
N TRP A 338 -3.57 -11.91 -14.02
CA TRP A 338 -3.55 -12.35 -15.41
C TRP A 338 -3.73 -11.18 -16.38
N ILE A 339 -3.12 -11.27 -17.55
CA ILE A 339 -3.33 -10.35 -18.68
C ILE A 339 -3.64 -11.13 -19.96
N ALA A 340 -4.60 -10.65 -20.75
CA ALA A 340 -4.91 -11.13 -22.10
C ALA A 340 -5.00 -9.90 -23.03
N ALA A 341 -4.39 -9.96 -24.20
CA ALA A 341 -4.33 -8.85 -25.13
C ALA A 341 -4.20 -9.31 -26.58
N ASP A 342 -4.53 -8.40 -27.48
CA ASP A 342 -4.25 -8.51 -28.92
C ASP A 342 -3.66 -7.17 -29.39
N ASP A 343 -2.40 -7.07 -29.83
CA ASP A 343 -1.39 -8.14 -29.99
C ASP A 343 -0.54 -8.34 -28.71
N THR A 344 0.36 -7.41 -28.37
CA THR A 344 1.29 -7.58 -27.23
C THR A 344 0.92 -6.69 -26.06
N ALA A 345 1.17 -7.16 -24.83
CA ALA A 345 0.92 -6.36 -23.64
C ALA A 345 1.81 -6.68 -22.44
N GLU A 346 1.96 -5.70 -21.56
CA GLU A 346 2.72 -5.76 -20.31
C GLU A 346 1.86 -5.26 -19.15
N LEU A 347 1.82 -6.02 -18.05
CA LEU A 347 1.14 -5.65 -16.81
C LEU A 347 2.15 -5.27 -15.73
N TRP A 348 2.02 -4.05 -15.24
CA TRP A 348 2.87 -3.46 -14.22
C TRP A 348 2.05 -3.20 -12.95
N LEU A 349 2.61 -3.54 -11.79
CA LEU A 349 2.02 -3.29 -10.49
C LEU A 349 3.08 -2.68 -9.58
N SER A 350 2.73 -1.60 -8.89
CA SER A 350 3.54 -1.05 -7.82
C SER A 350 3.24 -1.74 -6.49
N PRO A 351 4.24 -1.94 -5.62
CA PRO A 351 3.99 -2.39 -4.25
C PRO A 351 3.30 -1.35 -3.37
N ASP A 352 3.14 -0.13 -3.86
CA ASP A 352 2.41 0.96 -3.22
C ASP A 352 1.59 1.72 -4.27
N ASP A 353 1.15 2.94 -3.97
CA ASP A 353 0.40 3.78 -4.88
C ASP A 353 1.28 4.72 -5.74
N ARG A 354 2.61 4.52 -5.73
CA ARG A 354 3.56 5.32 -6.50
C ARG A 354 3.85 4.65 -7.84
N PRO A 355 3.55 5.30 -8.98
CA PRO A 355 3.81 4.72 -10.30
C PRO A 355 5.30 4.49 -10.59
N GLU A 356 6.20 5.17 -9.88
CA GLU A 356 7.65 5.05 -10.05
C GLU A 356 8.19 3.70 -9.52
N ASN A 357 7.46 3.07 -8.60
CA ASN A 357 7.86 1.81 -7.96
C ASN A 357 7.32 0.57 -8.69
N LYS A 358 6.60 0.76 -9.81
CA LYS A 358 5.99 -0.35 -10.55
C LYS A 358 7.02 -1.33 -11.09
N VAL A 359 6.67 -2.61 -11.00
CA VAL A 359 7.44 -3.72 -11.59
C VAL A 359 6.57 -4.52 -12.53
N LEU A 360 7.17 -5.11 -13.56
CA LEU A 360 6.48 -6.00 -14.48
C LEU A 360 6.10 -7.29 -13.73
N ILE A 361 4.81 -7.63 -13.73
CA ILE A 361 4.28 -8.80 -13.03
C ILE A 361 3.72 -9.87 -13.95
N ALA A 362 3.31 -9.51 -15.17
CA ALA A 362 2.83 -10.43 -16.21
C ALA A 362 2.95 -9.78 -17.60
N SER A 363 2.95 -10.59 -18.66
CA SER A 363 2.95 -10.11 -20.05
C SER A 363 2.30 -11.10 -21.03
N ALA A 364 1.67 -10.56 -22.06
CA ALA A 364 1.25 -11.27 -23.27
C ALA A 364 2.27 -10.95 -24.39
N PRO A 365 3.21 -11.86 -24.70
CA PRO A 365 4.28 -11.59 -25.66
C PRO A 365 3.82 -11.65 -27.12
N ASP A 366 2.63 -12.19 -27.36
CA ASP A 366 1.95 -12.33 -28.64
C ASP A 366 0.43 -12.28 -28.38
N TRP A 367 -0.36 -12.18 -29.45
CA TRP A 367 -1.81 -12.08 -29.36
C TRP A 367 -2.41 -13.28 -28.62
N THR A 368 -3.51 -13.02 -27.91
CA THR A 368 -4.35 -14.02 -27.25
C THR A 368 -5.78 -13.84 -27.72
N GLY A 369 -6.65 -14.83 -27.54
CA GLY A 369 -8.09 -14.61 -27.61
C GLY A 369 -8.56 -13.74 -26.45
N ARG A 370 -9.70 -13.04 -26.62
CA ARG A 370 -10.26 -12.25 -25.52
C ARG A 370 -10.58 -13.17 -24.36
N HIS A 371 -10.06 -12.83 -23.18
CA HIS A 371 -10.17 -13.63 -21.95
C HIS A 371 -9.49 -15.01 -22.03
N GLU A 372 -8.56 -15.21 -22.96
CA GLU A 372 -7.71 -16.38 -23.02
C GLU A 372 -6.51 -16.21 -22.08
N TRP A 373 -6.65 -16.65 -20.83
CA TRP A 373 -5.70 -16.34 -19.75
C TRP A 373 -4.45 -17.24 -19.69
N GLU A 374 -4.41 -18.33 -20.46
CA GLU A 374 -3.44 -19.42 -20.27
C GLU A 374 -2.71 -19.84 -21.55
N LYS A 375 -2.75 -19.03 -22.62
CA LYS A 375 -2.01 -19.31 -23.87
C LYS A 375 -0.50 -19.23 -23.67
N HIS A 376 -0.04 -18.28 -22.87
CA HIS A 376 1.37 -18.08 -22.52
C HIS A 376 1.57 -18.10 -21.01
N ALA A 377 2.61 -18.80 -20.54
CA ALA A 377 2.94 -18.87 -19.11
C ALA A 377 3.22 -17.49 -18.49
N SER A 378 3.72 -16.54 -19.28
CA SER A 378 4.00 -15.16 -18.85
C SER A 378 2.74 -14.34 -18.59
N GLN A 379 1.55 -14.78 -19.04
CA GLN A 379 0.29 -14.06 -18.79
C GLN A 379 -0.08 -14.07 -17.32
N LYS A 380 0.52 -14.95 -16.51
CA LYS A 380 0.20 -15.16 -15.09
C LYS A 380 1.33 -14.69 -14.20
N SER A 381 1.00 -13.88 -13.20
CA SER A 381 1.97 -13.48 -12.18
C SER A 381 2.27 -14.62 -11.19
N ARG A 382 3.38 -14.49 -10.46
CA ARG A 382 3.52 -15.19 -9.17
C ARG A 382 2.47 -14.66 -8.17
N PRO A 383 2.19 -15.37 -7.06
CA PRO A 383 1.42 -14.80 -5.96
C PRO A 383 2.05 -13.49 -5.45
N ILE A 384 1.22 -12.47 -5.22
CA ILE A 384 1.61 -11.15 -4.74
C ILE A 384 0.73 -10.81 -3.54
N LEU A 385 1.35 -10.62 -2.38
CA LEU A 385 0.66 -10.24 -1.16
C LEU A 385 0.17 -8.79 -1.25
N LEU A 386 -1.15 -8.60 -1.21
CA LEU A 386 -1.78 -7.28 -1.08
C LEU A 386 -2.51 -7.18 0.26
N ARG A 387 -2.75 -5.95 0.73
CA ARG A 387 -3.32 -5.66 2.05
C ARG A 387 -4.69 -5.03 1.93
N ALA A 388 -5.65 -5.55 2.69
CA ALA A 388 -7.03 -5.06 2.71
C ALA A 388 -7.10 -3.55 2.96
N GLY A 389 -7.88 -2.85 2.13
CA GLY A 389 -8.09 -1.41 2.25
C GLY A 389 -6.93 -0.56 1.75
N ARG A 390 -5.84 -1.17 1.23
CA ARG A 390 -4.80 -0.44 0.50
C ARG A 390 -5.11 -0.42 -0.99
N ARG A 391 -4.61 0.63 -1.63
CA ARG A 391 -4.60 0.77 -3.08
C ARG A 391 -3.18 0.62 -3.61
N TYR A 392 -3.05 0.09 -4.81
CA TYR A 392 -1.78 -0.16 -5.47
C TYR A 392 -1.84 0.40 -6.88
N TYR A 393 -0.81 1.12 -7.32
CA TYR A 393 -0.76 1.60 -8.68
C TYR A 393 -0.66 0.41 -9.65
N ILE A 394 -1.52 0.38 -10.65
CA ILE A 394 -1.55 -0.67 -11.67
C ILE A 394 -1.61 -0.05 -13.06
N GLU A 395 -0.85 -0.60 -14.00
CA GLU A 395 -0.77 -0.14 -15.38
C GLU A 395 -0.66 -1.32 -16.33
N ALA A 396 -1.47 -1.34 -17.38
CA ALA A 396 -1.30 -2.24 -18.50
C ALA A 396 -0.98 -1.41 -19.76
N LEU A 397 0.09 -1.80 -20.44
CA LEU A 397 0.48 -1.25 -21.74
C LEU A 397 0.19 -2.29 -22.80
N SER A 398 -0.42 -1.90 -23.91
CA SER A 398 -0.64 -2.81 -25.05
C SER A 398 -0.30 -2.16 -26.38
N LYS A 399 0.07 -2.99 -27.35
CA LYS A 399 0.36 -2.61 -28.72
C LYS A 399 -0.44 -3.50 -29.66
N GLN A 400 -1.22 -2.88 -30.55
CA GLN A 400 -1.95 -3.54 -31.62
C GLN A 400 -1.35 -3.25 -32.98
N ARG A 401 -1.00 -4.25 -33.75
CA ARG A 401 -0.50 -4.11 -35.13
C ARG A 401 -1.65 -4.15 -36.12
N GLY A 402 -2.52 -5.16 -36.09
CA GLY A 402 -3.61 -5.27 -37.08
C GLY A 402 -4.75 -6.18 -36.65
N GLY A 403 -5.94 -5.96 -37.22
CA GLY A 403 -7.15 -6.66 -36.79
C GLY A 403 -7.79 -6.01 -35.55
N GLY A 404 -8.63 -6.75 -34.84
CA GLY A 404 -9.32 -6.27 -33.64
C GLY A 404 -8.41 -6.27 -32.41
N SER A 405 -8.39 -5.16 -31.67
CA SER A 405 -7.61 -5.05 -30.43
C SER A 405 -8.46 -5.41 -29.21
N HIS A 406 -7.86 -6.01 -28.19
CA HIS A 406 -8.45 -6.06 -26.85
C HIS A 406 -7.38 -6.03 -25.78
N LEU A 407 -7.81 -5.78 -24.54
CA LEU A 407 -6.97 -5.88 -23.37
C LEU A 407 -7.83 -6.18 -22.15
N SER A 408 -7.49 -7.23 -21.41
CA SER A 408 -8.20 -7.64 -20.21
C SER A 408 -7.19 -7.99 -19.13
N VAL A 409 -7.44 -7.53 -17.90
CA VAL A 409 -6.67 -7.91 -16.72
C VAL A 409 -7.62 -8.57 -15.73
N GLY A 410 -7.21 -9.73 -15.24
CA GLY A 410 -7.95 -10.49 -14.24
C GLY A 410 -7.11 -10.74 -13.00
N TRP A 411 -7.76 -11.12 -11.90
CA TRP A 411 -7.06 -11.55 -10.70
C TRP A 411 -7.76 -12.71 -10.00
N LYS A 412 -7.06 -13.32 -9.05
CA LYS A 412 -7.59 -14.26 -8.07
C LYS A 412 -7.31 -13.69 -6.69
N LEU A 413 -8.36 -13.64 -5.86
CA LEU A 413 -8.33 -13.17 -4.49
C LEU A 413 -7.74 -14.25 -3.54
N PRO A 414 -7.34 -13.86 -2.32
CA PRO A 414 -6.81 -14.79 -1.32
C PRO A 414 -7.78 -15.92 -0.93
N ASP A 415 -9.09 -15.67 -1.00
CA ASP A 415 -10.14 -16.66 -0.71
C ASP A 415 -10.39 -17.66 -1.85
N GLY A 416 -9.65 -17.53 -2.97
CA GLY A 416 -9.81 -18.37 -4.16
C GLY A 416 -10.74 -17.81 -5.22
N THR A 417 -11.51 -16.76 -4.91
CA THR A 417 -12.42 -16.11 -5.86
C THR A 417 -11.63 -15.58 -7.05
N SER A 418 -12.08 -15.88 -8.28
CA SER A 418 -11.46 -15.36 -9.50
C SER A 418 -12.37 -14.31 -10.14
N GLU A 419 -11.83 -13.12 -10.38
CA GLU A 419 -12.53 -12.05 -11.10
C GLU A 419 -11.69 -11.68 -12.32
N ARG A 420 -12.10 -12.19 -13.49
CA ARG A 420 -11.38 -12.01 -14.75
C ARG A 420 -12.39 -11.60 -15.83
N PRO A 421 -12.56 -10.29 -16.10
CA PRO A 421 -11.70 -9.17 -15.69
C PRO A 421 -11.93 -8.65 -14.26
N VAL A 422 -10.98 -7.85 -13.75
CA VAL A 422 -11.10 -7.13 -12.48
C VAL A 422 -12.24 -6.10 -12.59
N PRO A 423 -13.31 -6.20 -11.77
CA PRO A 423 -14.45 -5.29 -11.85
C PRO A 423 -14.13 -3.92 -11.27
N GLY A 424 -14.79 -2.88 -11.77
CA GLY A 424 -14.60 -1.49 -11.35
C GLY A 424 -14.79 -1.26 -9.85
N LYS A 425 -15.54 -2.11 -9.14
CA LYS A 425 -15.69 -2.07 -7.68
C LYS A 425 -14.37 -2.22 -6.92
N HIS A 426 -13.26 -2.54 -7.58
CA HIS A 426 -11.91 -2.56 -7.01
C HIS A 426 -10.97 -1.53 -7.64
N LEU A 427 -11.47 -0.62 -8.48
CA LEU A 427 -10.65 0.28 -9.29
C LEU A 427 -10.95 1.75 -9.02
N SER A 428 -9.91 2.58 -9.15
CA SER A 428 -10.03 4.03 -9.26
C SER A 428 -9.05 4.58 -10.30
N PRO A 429 -9.37 5.64 -11.05
CA PRO A 429 -8.46 6.20 -12.06
C PRO A 429 -7.32 7.00 -11.41
N VAL A 430 -6.25 7.26 -12.18
CA VAL A 430 -5.32 8.34 -11.85
C VAL A 430 -6.03 9.66 -12.17
N LEU A 431 -6.21 10.52 -11.17
CA LEU A 431 -6.67 11.89 -11.40
C LEU A 431 -5.50 12.69 -11.97
N THR A 432 -5.58 13.06 -13.25
CA THR A 432 -4.68 14.07 -13.81
C THR A 432 -5.25 15.45 -13.52
N ARG A 433 -4.42 16.34 -12.98
CA ARG A 433 -4.69 17.78 -13.03
C ARG A 433 -4.55 18.32 -14.44
#